data_AF-A0A967K7L4-F1
#
_entry.id   AF-A0A967K7L4-F1
#
_cell.length_a   1.000
_cell.length_b   1.000
_cell.length_c   1.000
_cell.angle_alpha   90.00
_cell.angle_beta   90.00
_cell.angle_gamma   90.00
#
_symmetry.space_group_name_H-M   'P 1'
#
loop_
_entity.id
_entity.type
_entity.pdbx_description
1 polymer ?
#
loop_
_entity_poly.entity_id
_entity_poly.type
_entity_poly.pdbx_seq_one_letter_code
_entity_poly.pdbx_strand_id
1 'polypeptide(L)'
;MYDRSDGLMRGSRKERTQEVFSLQESDWDFDTLFGIIQGLLDHADNVRLASMETLLKIARQQKIPMSLTPVSVIEYFMFSFTASSKATQRIIKFLVENTDIPGANEAIERALLEDVRNEDFENFINIIIEAKKLKFFKTLEDNKLSKTKAKILKKALNL
;
A
#
# COMPACT_ATOMS: atom_id res chain seq x y z
N MET A 1 32.09 -0.71 -15.72
CA MET A 1 30.98 -0.81 -16.68
C MET A 1 29.73 -1.06 -15.84
N TYR A 2 28.82 -0.08 -15.74
CA TYR A 2 27.56 -0.31 -15.06
C TYR A 2 26.71 -1.19 -15.98
N ASP A 3 26.50 -2.44 -15.59
CA ASP A 3 25.51 -3.32 -16.22
C ASP A 3 24.17 -2.57 -16.17
N ARG A 4 23.71 -2.09 -17.33
CA ARG A 4 22.35 -1.57 -17.43
C ARG A 4 21.43 -2.73 -17.07
N SER A 5 20.66 -2.56 -16.00
CA SER A 5 19.58 -3.49 -15.72
C SER A 5 18.51 -3.23 -16.78
N ASP A 6 18.56 -4.00 -17.86
CA ASP A 6 17.52 -3.98 -18.88
C ASP A 6 16.20 -4.55 -18.31
N GLY A 7 16.22 -5.16 -17.12
CA GLY A 7 15.04 -5.65 -16.38
C GLY A 7 14.56 -4.71 -15.28
N LEU A 8 13.35 -4.99 -14.75
CA LEU A 8 12.71 -4.25 -13.66
C LEU A 8 13.48 -4.32 -12.33
N MET A 9 14.39 -5.29 -12.19
CA MET A 9 15.26 -5.52 -11.04
C MET A 9 16.66 -4.98 -11.30
N ARG A 10 17.30 -4.36 -10.29
CA ARG A 10 18.63 -3.75 -10.41
C ARG A 10 19.75 -4.71 -10.03
N GLY A 11 20.98 -4.44 -10.48
CA GLY A 11 22.16 -5.23 -10.16
C GLY A 11 22.48 -6.30 -11.20
N SER A 12 23.57 -7.02 -10.95
CA SER A 12 24.04 -8.13 -11.79
C SER A 12 23.06 -9.31 -11.79
N ARG A 13 23.16 -10.19 -12.80
CA ARG A 13 22.33 -11.40 -12.88
C ARG A 13 22.36 -12.23 -11.59
N LYS A 14 23.52 -12.34 -10.94
CA LYS A 14 23.68 -13.11 -9.70
C LYS A 14 22.93 -12.46 -8.54
N GLU A 15 23.05 -11.15 -8.39
CA GLU A 15 22.34 -10.39 -7.36
C GLU A 15 20.83 -10.51 -7.52
N ARG A 16 20.32 -10.33 -8.75
CA ARG A 16 18.87 -10.44 -9.04
C ARG A 16 18.33 -11.84 -8.77
N THR A 17 19.09 -12.88 -9.11
CA THR A 17 18.73 -14.28 -8.80
C THR A 17 18.65 -14.50 -7.29
N GLN A 18 19.62 -13.97 -6.52
CA GLN A 18 19.63 -14.08 -5.06
C GLN A 18 18.49 -13.30 -4.41
N GLU A 19 18.18 -12.11 -4.93
CA GLU A 19 17.06 -11.28 -4.49
C GLU A 19 15.74 -12.05 -4.64
N VAL A 20 15.49 -12.65 -5.81
CA VAL A 20 14.31 -13.51 -6.02
C VAL A 20 14.28 -14.69 -5.05
N PHE A 21 15.40 -15.39 -4.84
CA PHE A 21 15.43 -16.52 -3.90
C PHE A 21 15.16 -16.13 -2.45
N SER A 22 15.53 -14.91 -2.05
CA SER A 22 15.26 -14.43 -0.69
C SER A 22 13.77 -14.33 -0.36
N LEU A 23 12.91 -14.14 -1.37
CA LEU A 23 11.46 -14.04 -1.24
C LEU A 23 10.79 -15.35 -0.77
N GLN A 24 11.51 -16.47 -0.83
CA GLN A 24 11.01 -17.78 -0.38
C GLN A 24 10.63 -17.79 1.10
N GLU A 25 11.33 -17.01 1.91
CA GLU A 25 11.16 -16.96 3.35
C GLU A 25 10.23 -15.81 3.81
N SER A 26 9.81 -14.93 2.88
CA SER A 26 8.89 -13.81 3.15
C SER A 26 7.44 -14.27 3.30
N ASP A 27 6.57 -13.47 3.92
CA ASP A 27 5.14 -13.76 3.94
C ASP A 27 4.52 -13.77 2.53
N TRP A 28 3.38 -14.44 2.34
CA TRP A 28 2.67 -14.39 1.06
C TRP A 28 1.83 -13.11 0.96
N ASP A 29 2.51 -12.01 0.64
CA ASP A 29 1.98 -10.66 0.52
C ASP A 29 2.23 -10.03 -0.87
N PHE A 30 1.71 -8.81 -1.08
CA PHE A 30 1.79 -8.13 -2.37
C PHE A 30 3.24 -7.84 -2.79
N ASP A 31 4.13 -7.54 -1.83
CA ASP A 31 5.56 -7.30 -2.06
C ASP A 31 6.23 -8.55 -2.62
N THR A 32 5.98 -9.68 -2.00
CA THR A 32 6.51 -10.98 -2.43
C THR A 32 5.99 -11.37 -3.81
N LEU A 33 4.69 -11.19 -4.07
CA LEU A 33 4.12 -11.42 -5.39
C LEU A 33 4.73 -10.49 -6.45
N PHE A 34 4.87 -9.20 -6.13
CA PHE A 34 5.43 -8.22 -7.07
C PHE A 34 6.89 -8.53 -7.39
N GLY A 35 7.71 -8.87 -6.40
CA GLY A 35 9.10 -9.26 -6.61
C GLY A 35 9.24 -10.52 -7.48
N ILE A 36 8.37 -11.52 -7.29
CA ILE A 36 8.32 -12.70 -8.16
C ILE A 36 7.96 -12.32 -9.60
N ILE A 37 6.93 -11.49 -9.79
CA ILE A 37 6.53 -11.00 -11.12
C ILE A 37 7.67 -10.25 -11.80
N GLN A 38 8.38 -9.38 -11.08
CA GLN A 38 9.54 -8.66 -11.62
C GLN A 38 10.61 -9.62 -12.13
N GLY A 39 10.94 -10.68 -11.37
CA GLY A 39 11.91 -11.67 -11.80
C GLY A 39 11.41 -12.55 -12.97
N LEU A 40 10.11 -12.85 -13.06
CA LEU A 40 9.52 -13.53 -14.22
C LEU A 40 9.59 -12.70 -15.51
N LEU A 41 9.59 -11.37 -15.38
CA LEU A 41 9.72 -10.42 -16.48
C LEU A 41 11.19 -10.05 -16.78
N ASP A 42 12.17 -10.60 -16.06
CA ASP A 42 13.60 -10.36 -16.32
C ASP A 42 14.03 -10.98 -17.66
N HIS A 43 14.95 -10.32 -18.36
CA HIS A 43 15.48 -10.81 -19.63
C HIS A 43 16.40 -12.04 -19.48
N ALA A 44 16.96 -12.27 -18.30
CA ALA A 44 17.84 -13.39 -18.03
C ALA A 44 17.05 -14.64 -17.63
N ASP A 45 17.22 -15.73 -18.38
CA ASP A 45 16.48 -16.97 -18.14
C ASP A 45 16.66 -17.53 -16.72
N ASN A 46 17.87 -17.48 -16.18
CA ASN A 46 18.16 -17.92 -14.81
C ASN A 46 17.33 -17.18 -13.74
N VAL A 47 17.04 -15.89 -13.95
CA VAL A 47 16.24 -15.11 -13.00
C VAL A 47 14.78 -15.55 -13.08
N ARG A 48 14.26 -15.76 -14.30
CA ARG A 48 12.90 -16.29 -14.50
C ARG A 48 12.72 -17.68 -13.89
N LEU A 49 13.72 -18.55 -14.06
CA LEU A 49 13.73 -19.88 -13.43
C LEU A 49 13.74 -19.77 -11.90
N ALA A 50 14.59 -18.92 -11.33
CA ALA A 50 14.62 -18.66 -9.89
C ALA A 50 13.26 -18.15 -9.36
N SER A 51 12.55 -17.31 -10.12
CA SER A 51 11.21 -16.84 -9.75
C SER A 51 10.19 -17.95 -9.72
N MET A 52 10.20 -18.82 -10.74
CA MET A 52 9.30 -19.97 -10.78
C MET A 52 9.60 -20.97 -9.65
N GLU A 53 10.89 -21.27 -9.39
CA GLU A 53 11.30 -22.12 -8.28
C GLU A 53 10.86 -21.56 -6.93
N THR A 54 10.99 -20.25 -6.74
CA THR A 54 10.55 -19.54 -5.55
C THR A 54 9.03 -19.64 -5.37
N LEU A 55 8.25 -19.41 -6.42
CA LEU A 55 6.80 -19.56 -6.38
C LEU A 55 6.38 -21.00 -6.03
N LEU A 56 7.03 -22.01 -6.63
CA LEU A 56 6.80 -23.42 -6.32
C LEU A 56 7.12 -23.74 -4.85
N LYS A 57 8.18 -23.16 -4.29
CA LYS A 57 8.53 -23.36 -2.88
C LYS A 57 7.50 -22.71 -1.95
N ILE A 58 7.06 -21.48 -2.23
CA ILE A 58 6.00 -20.80 -1.48
C ILE A 58 4.70 -21.62 -1.52
N ALA A 59 4.33 -22.15 -2.69
CA ALA A 59 3.14 -22.99 -2.83
C ALA A 59 3.21 -24.26 -1.95
N ARG A 60 4.39 -24.86 -1.80
CA ARG A 60 4.60 -26.02 -0.92
C ARG A 60 4.51 -25.69 0.56
N GLN A 61 4.80 -24.45 0.95
CA GLN A 61 4.77 -24.00 2.34
C GLN A 61 3.34 -23.78 2.87
N GLN A 62 2.31 -23.81 2.01
CA GLN A 62 0.90 -23.64 2.40
C GLN A 62 0.67 -22.37 3.26
N LYS A 63 1.29 -21.25 2.87
CA LYS A 63 1.14 -19.96 3.55
C LYS A 63 -0.32 -19.51 3.55
N ILE A 64 -0.66 -18.62 4.48
CA ILE A 64 -1.99 -18.00 4.55
C ILE A 64 -2.29 -17.36 3.18
N PRO A 65 -3.46 -17.65 2.56
CA PRO A 65 -3.82 -17.06 1.28
C PRO A 65 -3.85 -15.54 1.34
N MET A 66 -3.29 -14.90 0.32
CA MET A 66 -3.31 -13.44 0.20
C MET A 66 -4.71 -12.98 -0.21
N SER A 67 -5.28 -12.05 0.56
CA SER A 67 -6.53 -11.37 0.19
C SER A 67 -6.22 -10.11 -0.62
N LEU A 68 -6.04 -10.27 -1.94
CA LEU A 68 -5.82 -9.17 -2.87
C LEU A 68 -7.15 -8.65 -3.43
N THR A 69 -7.57 -7.46 -3.01
CA THR A 69 -8.67 -6.72 -3.62
C THR A 69 -8.14 -5.50 -4.36
N PRO A 70 -8.88 -4.95 -5.35
CA PRO A 70 -8.48 -3.68 -5.95
C PRO A 70 -8.27 -2.56 -4.91
N VAL A 71 -9.07 -2.55 -3.84
CA VAL A 71 -8.91 -1.58 -2.74
C VAL A 71 -7.62 -1.80 -1.96
N SER A 72 -7.25 -3.05 -1.64
CA SER A 72 -6.00 -3.30 -0.92
C SER A 72 -4.77 -2.87 -1.73
N VAL A 73 -4.83 -2.97 -3.08
CA VAL A 73 -3.77 -2.47 -3.97
C VAL A 73 -3.77 -0.94 -4.00
N ILE A 74 -4.93 -0.30 -4.10
CA ILE A 74 -5.04 1.17 -4.07
C ILE A 74 -4.47 1.73 -2.76
N GLU A 75 -4.82 1.10 -1.64
CA GLU A 75 -4.35 1.45 -0.31
C GLU A 75 -2.82 1.35 -0.22
N TYR A 76 -2.25 0.22 -0.68
CA TYR A 76 -0.81 -0.02 -0.69
C TYR A 76 -0.04 1.12 -1.40
N PHE A 77 -0.57 1.66 -2.50
CA PHE A 77 0.07 2.75 -3.26
C PHE A 77 -0.36 4.16 -2.85
N MET A 78 -1.31 4.31 -1.92
CA MET A 78 -1.98 5.58 -1.65
C MET A 78 -1.02 6.73 -1.30
N PHE A 79 0.07 6.40 -0.60
CA PHE A 79 1.08 7.35 -0.13
C PHE A 79 2.38 7.36 -0.95
N SER A 80 2.43 6.61 -2.05
CA SER A 80 3.61 6.58 -2.93
C SER A 80 3.74 7.82 -3.83
N PHE A 81 2.69 8.64 -3.90
CA PHE A 81 2.64 9.81 -4.78
C PHE A 81 3.08 11.09 -4.08
N THR A 82 3.66 12.01 -4.84
CA THR A 82 4.01 13.33 -4.31
C THR A 82 2.76 14.12 -3.93
N ALA A 83 2.91 14.97 -2.92
CA ALA A 83 1.90 15.93 -2.48
C ALA A 83 1.24 16.73 -3.63
N SER A 84 2.05 17.17 -4.60
CA SER A 84 1.59 18.01 -5.71
C SER A 84 0.59 17.31 -6.64
N SER A 85 0.59 15.97 -6.66
CA SER A 85 -0.32 15.17 -7.49
C SER A 85 -1.77 15.17 -6.99
N LYS A 86 -1.98 15.48 -5.70
CA LYS A 86 -3.26 15.29 -4.98
C LYS A 86 -3.83 13.87 -5.09
N ALA A 87 -3.02 12.87 -5.43
CA ALA A 87 -3.48 11.50 -5.64
C ALA A 87 -4.11 10.91 -4.37
N THR A 88 -3.43 11.04 -3.23
CA THR A 88 -3.91 10.58 -1.93
C THR A 88 -5.28 11.16 -1.58
N GLN A 89 -5.50 12.46 -1.80
CA GLN A 89 -6.79 13.13 -1.57
C GLN A 89 -7.89 12.56 -2.48
N ARG A 90 -7.59 12.34 -3.77
CA ARG A 90 -8.53 11.73 -4.72
C ARG A 90 -8.87 10.29 -4.35
N ILE A 91 -7.89 9.53 -3.88
CA ILE A 91 -8.08 8.15 -3.43
C ILE A 91 -8.98 8.13 -2.19
N ILE A 92 -8.67 8.94 -1.17
CA ILE A 92 -9.51 9.02 0.05
C ILE A 92 -10.93 9.44 -0.30
N LYS A 93 -11.10 10.45 -1.18
CA LYS A 93 -12.42 10.85 -1.66
C LYS A 93 -13.16 9.69 -2.32
N PHE A 94 -12.52 8.97 -3.23
CA PHE A 94 -13.10 7.80 -3.87
C PHE A 94 -13.54 6.74 -2.85
N LEU A 95 -12.70 6.39 -1.89
CA LEU A 95 -13.04 5.39 -0.87
C LEU A 95 -14.24 5.83 -0.01
N VAL A 96 -14.24 7.09 0.43
CA VAL A 96 -15.31 7.66 1.26
C VAL A 96 -16.65 7.76 0.50
N GLU A 97 -16.61 8.03 -0.80
CA GLU A 97 -17.80 8.05 -1.67
C GLU A 97 -18.33 6.64 -1.95
N ASN A 98 -17.47 5.62 -1.94
CA ASN A 98 -17.78 4.23 -2.34
C ASN A 98 -17.54 3.23 -1.19
N THR A 99 -18.06 3.53 0.00
CA THR A 99 -17.87 2.71 1.22
C THR A 99 -18.47 1.30 1.16
N ASP A 100 -19.27 1.01 0.14
CA ASP A 100 -19.87 -0.28 -0.17
C ASP A 100 -18.91 -1.23 -0.90
N ILE A 101 -17.82 -0.72 -1.48
CA ILE A 101 -16.78 -1.56 -2.09
C ILE A 101 -16.07 -2.38 -1.00
N PRO A 102 -15.88 -3.71 -1.19
CA PRO A 102 -15.17 -4.54 -0.23
C PRO A 102 -13.77 -4.02 0.10
N GLY A 103 -13.49 -3.83 1.40
CA GLY A 103 -12.21 -3.31 1.91
C GLY A 103 -12.13 -1.78 1.99
N ALA A 104 -13.11 -1.03 1.48
CA ALA A 104 -13.06 0.43 1.46
C ALA A 104 -13.12 1.04 2.87
N ASN A 105 -13.95 0.50 3.76
CA ASN A 105 -14.05 1.01 5.14
C ASN A 105 -12.72 0.81 5.88
N GLU A 106 -12.15 -0.39 5.81
CA GLU A 106 -10.89 -0.75 6.46
C GLU A 106 -9.73 0.10 5.91
N ALA A 107 -9.69 0.34 4.60
CA ALA A 107 -8.68 1.18 3.98
C ALA A 107 -8.78 2.66 4.41
N ILE A 108 -9.99 3.20 4.58
CA ILE A 108 -10.20 4.56 5.12
C ILE A 108 -9.69 4.62 6.56
N GLU A 109 -10.08 3.66 7.38
CA GLU A 109 -9.72 3.62 8.80
C GLU A 109 -8.20 3.55 8.97
N ARG A 110 -7.50 2.70 8.21
CA ARG A 110 -6.05 2.63 8.23
C ARG A 110 -5.39 3.91 7.72
N ALA A 111 -5.86 4.46 6.60
CA ALA A 111 -5.30 5.70 6.06
C ALA A 111 -5.46 6.92 7.00
N LEU A 112 -6.49 6.93 7.86
CA LEU A 112 -6.66 7.94 8.90
C LEU A 112 -5.64 7.81 10.05
N LEU A 113 -5.09 6.62 10.26
CA LEU A 113 -4.09 6.33 11.30
C LEU A 113 -2.65 6.54 10.81
N GLU A 114 -2.45 6.65 9.50
CA GLU A 114 -1.13 6.89 8.91
C GLU A 114 -0.54 8.24 9.33
N ASP A 115 0.79 8.28 9.46
CA ASP A 115 1.49 9.52 9.80
C ASP A 115 1.64 10.43 8.58
N VAL A 116 0.53 11.07 8.21
CA VAL A 116 0.47 12.02 7.10
C VAL A 116 0.74 13.45 7.56
N ARG A 117 1.08 14.33 6.61
CA ARG A 117 1.24 15.77 6.86
C ARG A 117 -0.06 16.36 7.39
N ASN A 118 0.04 17.41 8.21
CA ASN A 118 -1.15 18.05 8.80
C ASN A 118 -2.15 18.55 7.73
N GLU A 119 -1.66 19.04 6.59
CA GLU A 119 -2.49 19.48 5.47
C GLU A 119 -3.26 18.31 4.84
N ASP A 120 -2.62 17.16 4.64
CA ASP A 120 -3.29 15.97 4.10
C ASP A 120 -4.35 15.47 5.07
N PHE A 121 -4.02 15.44 6.37
CA PHE A 121 -4.96 15.09 7.43
C PHE A 121 -6.19 16.01 7.42
N GLU A 122 -6.01 17.34 7.36
CA GLU A 122 -7.13 18.29 7.28
C GLU A 122 -8.00 18.04 6.05
N ASN A 123 -7.38 17.74 4.90
CA ASN A 123 -8.13 17.38 3.69
C ASN A 123 -8.93 16.07 3.87
N PHE A 124 -8.40 15.06 4.55
CA PHE A 124 -9.13 13.82 4.81
C PHE A 124 -10.35 14.07 5.69
N ILE A 125 -10.18 14.86 6.76
CA ILE A 125 -11.27 15.25 7.65
C ILE A 125 -12.37 16.00 6.88
N ASN A 126 -11.99 16.96 6.03
CA ASN A 126 -12.94 17.71 5.21
C ASN A 126 -13.72 16.80 4.25
N ILE A 127 -13.04 15.87 3.56
CA ILE A 127 -13.68 14.89 2.68
C ILE A 127 -14.74 14.06 3.43
N ILE A 128 -14.41 13.60 4.65
CA ILE A 128 -15.34 12.82 5.48
C ILE A 128 -16.57 13.63 5.89
N ILE A 129 -16.39 14.91 6.25
CA ILE A 129 -17.50 15.82 6.57
C ILE A 129 -18.39 16.04 5.35
N GLU A 130 -17.79 16.39 4.21
CA GLU A 130 -18.51 16.67 2.95
C GLU A 130 -19.35 15.47 2.53
N ALA A 131 -18.82 14.26 2.64
CA ALA A 131 -19.52 13.02 2.33
C ALA A 131 -20.49 12.56 3.44
N LYS A 132 -20.57 13.28 4.57
CA LYS A 132 -21.38 12.95 5.76
C LYS A 132 -21.08 11.55 6.32
N LYS A 133 -19.83 11.09 6.21
CA LYS A 133 -19.39 9.76 6.68
C LYS A 133 -18.73 9.82 8.07
N LEU A 134 -19.36 10.55 9.00
CA LEU A 134 -18.80 10.86 10.33
C LEU A 134 -18.44 9.64 11.18
N LYS A 135 -18.95 8.44 10.84
CA LYS A 135 -18.60 7.18 11.50
C LYS A 135 -17.09 6.94 11.58
N PHE A 136 -16.32 7.42 10.61
CA PHE A 136 -14.87 7.23 10.55
C PHE A 136 -14.09 8.07 11.56
N PHE A 137 -14.72 9.06 12.20
CA PHE A 137 -14.07 9.81 13.27
C PHE A 137 -13.90 9.00 14.55
N LYS A 138 -14.70 7.95 14.76
CA LYS A 138 -14.53 7.03 15.89
C LYS A 138 -13.14 6.37 15.88
N THR A 139 -12.61 6.07 14.70
CA THR A 139 -11.25 5.53 14.52
C THR A 139 -10.18 6.46 15.10
N LEU A 140 -10.45 7.77 15.20
CA LEU A 140 -9.51 8.76 15.71
C LEU A 140 -9.66 9.04 17.21
N GLU A 141 -10.78 8.65 17.85
CA GLU A 141 -11.10 8.99 19.24
C GLU A 141 -10.13 8.34 20.24
N ASP A 142 -9.75 7.09 19.99
CA ASP A 142 -8.86 6.32 20.87
C ASP A 142 -7.38 6.48 20.52
N ASN A 143 -7.07 7.24 19.47
CA ASN A 143 -5.72 7.37 18.95
C ASN A 143 -5.02 8.64 19.43
N LYS A 144 -3.73 8.51 19.75
CA LYS A 144 -2.90 9.62 20.23
C LYS A 144 -2.55 10.56 19.08
N LEU A 145 -3.44 11.50 18.78
CA LEU A 145 -3.19 12.54 17.78
C LEU A 145 -2.13 13.55 18.25
N SER A 146 -1.36 14.08 17.30
CA SER A 146 -0.53 15.26 17.56
C SER A 146 -1.39 16.46 17.97
N LYS A 147 -0.82 17.43 18.69
CA LYS A 147 -1.55 18.65 19.11
C LYS A 147 -2.24 19.34 17.92
N THR A 148 -1.59 19.39 16.77
CA THR A 148 -2.12 20.01 15.55
C THR A 148 -3.26 19.18 14.95
N LYS A 149 -3.07 17.86 14.76
CA LYS A 149 -4.12 16.96 14.24
C LYS A 149 -5.36 16.94 15.15
N ALA A 150 -5.16 16.94 16.46
CA ALA A 150 -6.25 17.05 17.44
C ALA A 150 -7.02 18.38 17.32
N LYS A 151 -6.32 19.50 17.09
CA LYS A 151 -6.97 20.81 16.88
C LYS A 151 -7.79 20.83 15.57
N ILE A 152 -7.26 20.24 14.50
CA ILE A 152 -7.98 20.09 13.23
C ILE A 152 -9.28 19.32 13.44
N LEU A 153 -9.21 18.15 14.08
CA LEU A 153 -10.38 17.30 14.34
C LEU A 153 -11.43 18.02 15.21
N LYS A 154 -11.00 18.67 16.29
CA LYS A 154 -11.91 19.45 17.16
C LYS A 154 -12.65 20.56 16.41
N LYS A 155 -11.90 21.37 15.64
CA LYS A 155 -12.47 22.42 14.79
C LYS A 155 -13.49 21.87 13.80
N ALA A 156 -13.19 20.74 13.16
CA ALA A 156 -14.09 20.06 12.23
C ALA A 156 -15.38 19.55 12.88
N LEU A 157 -15.31 19.15 14.15
CA LEU A 157 -16.45 18.67 14.94
C LEU A 157 -17.22 19.79 15.66
N ASN A 158 -16.80 21.06 15.53
CA ASN A 158 -17.29 22.19 16.34
C ASN A 158 -17.14 21.97 17.86
N LEU A 159 -16.07 21.29 18.27
CA LEU A 159 -15.64 21.08 19.67
C LEU A 159 -14.44 21.97 20.02
#